data_AF-A0A968INR0-F1
#
_entry.id   AF-A0A968INR0-F1
#
_cell.length_a   1.000
_cell.length_b   1.000
_cell.length_c   1.000
_cell.angle_alpha   90.00
_cell.angle_beta   90.00
_cell.angle_gamma   90.00
#
_symmetry.space_group_name_H-M   'P 1'
#
loop_
_entity.id
_entity.type
_entity.pdbx_description
1 polymer ?
#
loop_
_entity_poly.entity_id
_entity_poly.type
_entity_poly.pdbx_seq_one_letter_code
_entity_poly.pdbx_strand_id
1 'polypeptide(L)' 'MSHENIIRAWKDARFRDGLSETERSLLPEHPAGLTELADADLVAVGGMTGPKCWTMTGTVVVRCETYD' A
#
# COMPACT_ATOMS: atom_id res chain seq x y z
N MET A 1 9.10 15.98 -17.71
CA MET A 1 9.18 15.61 -16.28
C MET A 1 10.24 14.56 -16.07
N SER A 2 11.06 14.64 -15.01
CA SER A 2 12.02 13.59 -14.66
C SER A 2 11.32 12.40 -13.97
N HIS A 3 11.93 11.21 -14.02
CA HIS A 3 11.37 10.00 -13.42
C HIS A 3 11.15 10.15 -11.89
N GLU A 4 12.10 10.77 -11.19
CA GLU A 4 12.00 11.05 -9.75
C GLU A 4 10.82 11.97 -9.42
N ASN A 5 10.57 12.98 -10.26
CA ASN A 5 9.42 13.87 -10.09
C ASN A 5 8.09 13.15 -10.30
N ILE A 6 8.04 12.17 -11.21
CA ILE A 6 6.85 11.33 -11.41
C ILE A 6 6.58 10.49 -10.15
N ILE A 7 7.59 9.82 -9.60
CA ILE A 7 7.46 9.05 -8.35
C ILE A 7 7.00 9.94 -7.20
N ARG A 8 7.61 11.14 -7.07
CA ARG A 8 7.25 12.10 -6.03
C ARG A 8 5.82 12.61 -6.17
N ALA A 9 5.34 12.84 -7.38
CA ALA A 9 3.95 13.24 -7.65
C ALA A 9 2.91 12.17 -7.29
N TRP A 10 3.29 10.90 -7.22
CA TRP A 10 2.43 9.83 -6.74
C TRP A 10 2.53 9.58 -5.24
N LYS A 11 3.68 9.91 -4.64
CA LYS A 11 3.92 9.74 -3.21
C LYS A 11 3.40 10.91 -2.37
N ASP A 12 3.47 12.14 -2.90
CA ASP A 12 3.10 13.37 -2.20
C ASP A 12 2.01 14.13 -2.97
N ALA A 13 0.80 14.15 -2.40
CA ALA A 13 -0.35 14.84 -2.97
C ALA A 13 -0.14 16.36 -3.08
N ARG A 14 0.59 16.98 -2.14
CA ARG A 14 0.86 18.43 -2.19
C ARG A 14 1.79 18.79 -3.33
N PHE A 15 2.77 17.92 -3.61
CA PHE A 15 3.64 18.08 -4.77
C PHE A 15 2.85 17.94 -6.07
N ARG A 16 1.89 17.00 -6.12
CA ARG A 16 1.02 16.81 -7.28
C ARG A 16 0.12 18.02 -7.56
N ASP A 17 -0.46 18.61 -6.51
CA ASP A 17 -1.35 19.77 -6.63
C ASP A 17 -0.62 21.05 -7.03
N GLY A 18 0.68 21.15 -6.71
CA GLY A 18 1.54 22.28 -7.10
C GLY A 18 2.07 22.22 -8.53
N LEU A 19 1.84 21.13 -9.28
CA LEU A 19 2.30 21.00 -10.67
C LEU A 19 1.43 21.79 -11.64
N SER A 20 2.06 22.35 -12.68
CA SER A 20 1.33 22.98 -13.78
C SER A 20 0.51 21.97 -14.57
N GLU A 21 -0.50 22.44 -15.31
CA GLU A 21 -1.39 21.58 -16.10
C GLU A 21 -0.62 20.75 -17.15
N THR A 22 0.38 21.37 -17.78
CA THR A 22 1.30 20.70 -18.72
C THR A 22 2.08 19.59 -18.03
N GLU A 23 2.57 19.79 -16.81
CA GLU A 23 3.33 18.77 -16.08
C GLU A 23 2.43 17.65 -15.55
N ARG A 24 1.19 17.98 -15.16
CA ARG A 24 0.19 16.98 -14.76
C ARG A 24 -0.23 16.10 -15.93
N SER A 25 -0.32 16.63 -17.15
CA SER A 25 -0.61 15.85 -18.35
C SER A 25 0.49 14.84 -18.72
N LEU A 26 1.71 15.03 -18.21
CA LEU A 26 2.82 14.10 -18.40
C LEU A 26 2.82 12.96 -17.38
N LEU A 27 1.93 12.98 -16.38
CA LEU A 27 1.80 11.90 -15.42
C LEU A 27 1.11 10.70 -16.09
N PRO A 28 1.60 9.46 -15.86
CA PRO A 28 0.91 8.27 -16.33
C PRO A 28 -0.47 8.17 -15.68
N GLU A 29 -1.41 7.47 -16.32
CA GLU A 29 -2.80 7.37 -15.84
C GLU A 29 -2.91 6.62 -14.50
N HIS A 30 -2.09 5.58 -14.31
CA HIS A 30 -2.04 4.82 -13.06
C HIS A 30 -0.61 4.40 -12.71
N PRO A 31 -0.12 4.64 -11.48
CA PRO A 31 1.27 4.37 -11.11
C PRO A 31 1.59 2.88 -10.92
N ALA A 32 0.58 2.03 -10.70
CA ALA A 32 0.75 0.58 -10.51
C ALA A 32 0.14 -0.26 -11.65
N GLY A 33 -0.41 0.38 -12.69
CA GLY A 33 -1.26 -0.29 -13.70
C GLY A 33 -2.55 -0.91 -13.12
N LEU A 34 -3.52 -1.24 -13.98
CA LEU A 34 -4.65 -2.07 -13.57
C LEU A 34 -4.13 -3.49 -13.37
N THR A 35 -4.11 -3.96 -12.14
CA THR A 35 -3.74 -5.34 -11.80
C THR A 35 -4.97 -6.01 -11.21
N GLU A 36 -5.44 -7.07 -11.84
CA GLU A 36 -6.48 -7.93 -11.26
C GLU A 36 -5.83 -8.77 -10.17
N LEU A 37 -6.27 -8.58 -8.93
CA LEU A 37 -5.93 -9.48 -7.82
C LEU A 37 -7.06 -10.49 -7.67
N ALA A 38 -6.71 -11.76 -7.55
CA ALA A 38 -7.67 -12.77 -7.12
C ALA A 38 -8.05 -12.55 -5.64
N ASP A 39 -9.22 -13.02 -5.23
CA ASP A 39 -9.69 -12.91 -3.84
C ASP A 39 -8.68 -13.45 -2.83
N ALA A 40 -7.94 -14.50 -3.19
CA ALA A 40 -6.88 -15.09 -2.38
C ALA A 40 -5.69 -14.13 -2.17
N ASP A 41 -5.34 -13.32 -3.18
CA ASP A 41 -4.24 -12.36 -3.10
C ASP A 41 -4.66 -11.09 -2.35
N LEU A 42 -5.95 -10.70 -2.44
CA LEU A 42 -6.51 -9.59 -1.65
C LEU A 42 -6.43 -9.86 -0.14
N VAL A 43 -6.63 -11.10 0.28
CA VAL A 43 -6.51 -11.54 1.68
C VAL A 43 -5.09 -11.32 2.21
N ALA A 44 -4.05 -11.49 1.38
CA ALA A 44 -2.67 -11.27 1.77
C ALA A 44 -2.26 -9.77 1.80
N VAL A 45 -2.92 -8.94 0.99
CA VAL A 45 -2.60 -7.51 0.84
C VAL A 45 -3.38 -6.65 1.85
N GLY A 46 -4.60 -7.04 2.20
CA GLY A 46 -5.33 -6.47 3.32
C GLY A 46 -4.64 -6.87 4.62
N GLY A 47 -4.24 -5.90 5.47
CA GLY A 47 -3.47 -6.13 6.71
C GLY A 47 -4.11 -7.02 7.80
N MET A 48 -5.11 -7.83 7.44
CA MET A 48 -5.78 -8.83 8.25
C MET A 48 -5.59 -10.23 7.68
N THR A 49 -4.50 -10.90 8.08
CA THR A 49 -4.53 -12.36 8.23
C THR A 49 -3.65 -12.83 9.37
N GLY A 50 -4.32 -13.40 10.37
CA GLY A 50 -3.73 -14.17 11.46
C GLY A 50 -3.72 -13.44 12.80
N PRO A 51 -4.01 -14.13 13.93
CA PRO A 51 -3.67 -13.60 15.23
C PRO A 51 -2.19 -13.21 15.17
N LYS A 52 -1.89 -11.95 15.49
CA LYS A 52 -0.54 -11.43 15.59
C LYS A 52 0.10 -12.11 16.81
N CYS A 53 0.37 -13.41 16.74
CA CYS A 53 1.25 -14.06 17.67
C CYS A 53 2.65 -13.58 17.30
N TRP A 54 2.96 -12.36 17.73
CA TRP A 54 4.35 -11.97 17.86
C TRP A 54 4.95 -12.93 18.87
N THR A 55 5.65 -13.95 18.39
CA THR A 55 6.65 -14.63 19.21
C THR A 55 7.77 -13.64 19.47
N MET A 56 7.60 -12.80 20.49
CA MET A 56 8.75 -12.38 21.26
C MET A 56 9.27 -13.66 21.90
N THR A 57 10.45 -14.10 21.46
CA THR A 57 11.22 -15.12 22.14
C THR A 57 11.30 -14.79 23.62
N GLY A 58 10.54 -15.52 24.45
CA GLY A 58 10.44 -15.29 25.88
C GLY A 58 9.03 -15.54 26.40
N THR A 59 8.71 -16.81 26.65
CA THR A 59 7.68 -17.35 27.55
C THR A 59 6.54 -16.39 27.95
N VAL A 60 5.53 -16.22 27.10
CA VAL A 60 4.19 -15.80 27.54
C VAL A 60 3.16 -16.66 26.82
N VAL A 61 2.28 -17.28 27.61
CA VAL A 61 1.16 -18.10 27.15
C VAL A 61 0.23 -17.24 26.31
N VAL A 62 0.11 -17.54 25.03
CA VAL A 62 -0.89 -16.94 24.13
C VAL A 62 -2.24 -17.56 24.46
N ARG A 63 -3.09 -16.85 25.18
CA ARG A 63 -4.52 -17.18 25.18
C ARG A 63 -5.10 -16.64 23.87
N CYS A 64 -5.34 -17.54 22.92
CA CYS A 64 -6.04 -17.22 21.69
C CYS A 64 -7.52 -17.08 22.03
N GLU A 65 -8.03 -15.85 22.10
CA GLU A 65 -9.47 -15.61 22.07
C GLU A 65 -9.91 -15.69 20.60
N THR A 66 -10.45 -16.85 20.24
CA THR A 66 -11.25 -17.01 19.02
C THR A 66 -12.57 -16.28 19.23
N TYR A 67 -12.89 -15.31 18.37
CA TYR A 67 -14.29 -14.96 18.12
C TYR A 67 -14.83 -15.95 17.08
N ASP A 68 -16.07 -16.42 17.31
CA ASP A 68 -16.81 -17.47 16.56
C ASP A 68 -16.67 -17.39 15.03
#